data_AF-A0AAU7PCM5-F1
#
_entry.id   AF-A0AAU7PCM5-F1
#
_cell.length_a   1.000
_cell.length_b   1.000
_cell.length_c   1.000
_cell.angle_alpha   90.00
_cell.angle_beta   90.00
_cell.angle_gamma   90.00
#
_symmetry.space_group_name_H-M   'P 1'
#
loop_
_entity.id
_entity.type
_entity.pdbx_description
1 polymer ?
#
loop_
_entity_poly.entity_id
_entity_poly.type
_entity_poly.pdbx_seq_one_letter_code
_entity_poly.pdbx_strand_id
1 'polypeptide(L)'
;MVALLLSGCVVDDAAPVRTVDDARLRNGQVPVALSTTLDMQLDWQQQAALDPAFATPAGAQRLDLAGATRVGEAIVVMRLREAAAAGAPPAGLAEWTYAVDCRSDQARLLGAGVGIGAGEPGALPSAVSAPAQADRTRLFALACAKRTACQLRIKANPCERVRAASLAALGRQPLRQAR
;
A
#
# COMPACT_ATOMS: atom_id res chain seq x y z
N MET A 1 2.50 -27.11 -47.60
CA MET A 1 2.74 -27.31 -46.16
C MET A 1 3.06 -25.95 -45.56
N VAL A 2 2.05 -25.28 -44.99
CA VAL A 2 2.15 -23.90 -44.50
C VAL A 2 2.78 -23.94 -43.10
N ALA A 3 3.99 -23.43 -42.98
CA ALA A 3 4.66 -23.25 -41.70
C ALA A 3 3.96 -22.11 -40.94
N LEU A 4 3.13 -22.48 -39.97
CA LEU A 4 2.59 -21.57 -38.96
C LEU A 4 3.76 -21.10 -38.08
N LEU A 5 4.34 -19.95 -38.43
CA LEU A 5 5.23 -19.19 -37.56
C LEU A 5 4.41 -18.71 -36.36
N LEU A 6 4.48 -19.47 -35.28
CA LEU A 6 4.06 -19.05 -33.95
C LEU A 6 5.02 -17.94 -33.50
N SER A 7 4.74 -16.70 -33.89
CA SER A 7 5.31 -15.51 -33.27
C SER A 7 4.78 -15.46 -31.83
N GLY A 8 5.48 -16.15 -30.94
CA GLY A 8 5.37 -15.93 -29.50
C GLY A 8 5.74 -14.48 -29.24
N CYS A 9 4.75 -13.64 -28.94
CA CYS A 9 4.99 -12.35 -28.34
C CYS A 9 5.72 -12.60 -27.02
N VAL A 10 7.05 -12.48 -27.03
CA VAL A 10 7.80 -12.27 -25.80
C VAL A 10 7.28 -10.96 -25.26
N VAL A 11 6.41 -11.03 -24.25
CA VAL A 11 6.07 -9.86 -23.45
C VAL A 11 7.40 -9.32 -22.96
N ASP A 12 7.76 -8.12 -23.42
CA ASP A 12 8.94 -7.44 -22.92
C ASP A 12 8.68 -7.10 -21.45
N ASP A 13 9.11 -7.98 -20.55
CA ASP A 13 8.97 -7.81 -19.12
C ASP A 13 9.74 -6.58 -18.61
N ALA A 14 10.61 -5.96 -19.41
CA ALA A 14 11.25 -4.69 -19.07
C ALA A 14 10.41 -3.46 -19.47
N ALA A 15 9.35 -3.61 -20.27
CA ALA A 15 8.54 -2.49 -20.73
C ALA A 15 7.81 -1.79 -19.57
N PRO A 16 7.75 -0.44 -19.55
CA PRO A 16 7.05 0.30 -18.49
C PRO A 16 5.58 -0.12 -18.32
N VAL A 17 5.15 -0.35 -17.07
CA VAL A 17 3.72 -0.48 -16.75
C VAL A 17 3.08 0.90 -16.88
N ARG A 18 2.04 1.01 -17.72
CA ARG A 18 1.40 2.31 -18.05
C ARG A 18 -0.03 2.46 -17.55
N THR A 19 -0.70 1.35 -17.22
CA THR A 19 -2.11 1.34 -16.80
C THR A 19 -2.30 0.41 -15.60
N VAL A 20 -3.33 0.67 -14.78
CA VAL A 20 -3.72 -0.21 -13.66
C VAL A 20 -4.32 -1.55 -14.10
N ASP A 21 -4.70 -1.66 -15.37
CA ASP A 21 -5.28 -2.89 -15.94
C ASP A 21 -4.22 -3.87 -16.46
N ASP A 22 -2.94 -3.47 -16.49
CA ASP A 22 -1.82 -4.30 -16.90
C ASP A 22 -1.81 -5.64 -16.13
N ALA A 23 -1.86 -6.75 -16.87
CA ALA A 23 -1.97 -8.09 -16.31
C ALA A 23 -0.80 -8.45 -15.39
N ARG A 24 0.38 -7.83 -15.60
CA ARG A 24 1.58 -8.05 -14.77
C ARG A 24 1.38 -7.65 -13.32
N LEU A 25 0.50 -6.68 -13.06
CA LEU A 25 0.16 -6.25 -11.69
C LEU A 25 -0.57 -7.34 -10.90
N ARG A 26 -1.35 -8.20 -11.57
CA ARG A 26 -2.12 -9.28 -10.92
C ARG A 26 -1.29 -10.52 -10.65
N ASN A 27 -0.39 -10.86 -11.57
CA ASN A 27 0.38 -12.10 -11.49
C ASN A 27 1.67 -11.94 -10.66
N GLY A 28 1.88 -10.79 -10.01
CA GLY A 28 3.10 -10.48 -9.25
C GLY A 28 4.34 -10.27 -10.12
N GLN A 29 4.19 -10.22 -11.45
CA GLN A 29 5.27 -10.06 -12.42
C GLN A 29 5.64 -8.59 -12.63
N VAL A 30 5.64 -7.81 -11.56
CA VAL A 30 6.02 -6.39 -11.64
C VAL A 30 7.53 -6.32 -11.88
N PRO A 31 7.99 -5.62 -12.92
CA PRO A 31 9.42 -5.53 -13.20
C PRO A 31 10.14 -4.82 -12.06
N VAL A 32 11.02 -5.53 -11.35
CA VAL A 32 11.74 -4.99 -10.18
C VAL A 32 12.52 -3.72 -10.55
N ALA A 33 13.11 -3.69 -11.74
CA ALA A 33 13.85 -2.53 -12.26
C ALA A 33 13.03 -1.24 -12.36
N LEU A 34 11.70 -1.35 -12.42
CA LEU A 34 10.76 -0.24 -12.52
C LEU A 34 10.04 0.04 -11.19
N SER A 35 10.35 -0.73 -10.16
CA SER A 35 9.73 -0.60 -8.85
C SER A 35 10.57 0.29 -7.93
N THR A 36 9.91 1.14 -7.15
CA THR A 36 10.52 1.93 -6.09
C THR A 36 9.72 1.75 -4.82
N THR A 37 10.31 1.10 -3.82
CA THR A 37 9.70 0.95 -2.49
C THR A 37 9.55 2.31 -1.83
N LEU A 38 8.38 2.54 -1.26
CA LEU A 38 8.06 3.75 -0.51
C LEU A 38 8.08 3.42 0.98
N ASP A 39 8.51 4.37 1.79
CA ASP A 39 8.49 4.32 3.26
C ASP A 39 7.09 4.48 3.85
N MET A 40 6.09 3.96 3.15
CA MET A 40 4.68 4.06 3.54
C MET A 40 4.27 2.74 4.19
N GLN A 41 4.76 2.53 5.40
CA GLN A 41 4.14 1.60 6.35
C GLN A 41 3.73 2.46 7.55
N LEU A 42 2.51 3.00 7.47
CA LEU A 42 2.02 4.06 8.33
C LEU A 42 0.70 3.64 8.97
N ASP A 43 0.68 3.61 10.30
CA ASP A 43 -0.57 3.53 11.05
C ASP A 43 -1.39 4.82 10.90
N TRP A 44 -2.66 4.79 11.27
CA TRP A 44 -3.54 5.95 11.14
C TRP A 44 -3.05 7.20 11.90
N GLN A 45 -2.29 7.05 12.98
CA GLN A 45 -1.76 8.17 13.78
C GLN A 45 -0.60 8.83 13.04
N GLN A 46 0.26 8.02 12.43
CA GLN A 46 1.34 8.46 11.55
C GLN A 46 0.78 9.12 10.29
N GLN A 47 -0.30 8.59 9.70
CA GLN A 47 -0.98 9.27 8.60
C GLN A 47 -1.48 10.66 9.01
N ALA A 48 -2.09 10.79 10.19
CA ALA A 48 -2.55 12.08 10.72
C ALA A 48 -1.41 13.07 11.02
N ALA A 49 -0.24 12.58 11.40
CA ALA A 49 0.95 13.41 11.58
C ALA A 49 1.55 13.87 10.24
N LEU A 50 1.36 13.09 9.17
CA LEU A 50 1.80 13.43 7.81
C LEU A 50 0.82 14.38 7.10
N ASP A 51 -0.47 14.20 7.35
CA ASP A 51 -1.57 15.02 6.85
C ASP A 51 -2.72 15.02 7.90
N PRO A 52 -3.01 16.17 8.55
CA PRO A 52 -4.05 16.27 9.57
C PRO A 52 -5.45 15.83 9.12
N ALA A 53 -5.73 15.80 7.81
CA ALA A 53 -7.00 15.30 7.28
C ALA A 53 -7.27 13.80 7.60
N PHE A 54 -6.25 13.06 8.05
CA PHE A 54 -6.35 11.66 8.46
C PHE A 54 -6.61 11.47 9.96
N ALA A 55 -6.68 12.55 10.74
CA ALA A 55 -7.07 12.47 12.15
C ALA A 55 -8.47 11.87 12.32
N THR A 56 -9.35 12.05 11.33
CA THR A 56 -10.69 11.44 11.26
C THR A 56 -10.83 10.58 9.99
N PRO A 57 -11.51 9.42 10.07
CA PRO A 57 -11.85 8.67 8.86
C PRO A 57 -12.76 9.50 7.95
N ALA A 58 -12.64 9.29 6.64
CA ALA A 58 -13.40 10.01 5.62
C ALA A 58 -14.82 9.45 5.45
N GLY A 59 -14.98 8.14 5.63
CA GLY A 59 -16.24 7.43 5.66
C GLY A 59 -16.54 6.98 7.08
N ALA A 60 -16.07 5.79 7.42
CA ALA A 60 -16.39 5.16 8.71
C ALA A 60 -15.25 4.35 9.32
N GLN A 61 -14.24 3.98 8.52
CA GLN A 61 -13.22 3.03 8.94
C GLN A 61 -11.83 3.67 8.94
N ARG A 62 -11.11 3.53 10.06
CA ARG A 62 -9.67 3.81 10.08
C ARG A 62 -8.93 2.67 9.40
N LEU A 63 -7.98 3.04 8.55
CA LEU A 63 -7.17 2.10 7.80
C LEU A 63 -5.70 2.46 7.98
N ASP A 64 -4.87 1.44 8.10
CA ASP A 64 -3.43 1.57 8.04
C ASP A 64 -2.96 1.42 6.59
N LEU A 65 -1.89 2.13 6.25
CA LEU A 65 -1.17 1.93 5.01
C LEU A 65 -0.05 0.94 5.31
N ALA A 66 -0.24 -0.32 4.93
CA ALA A 66 0.62 -1.45 5.29
C ALA A 66 1.79 -1.68 4.31
N GLY A 67 1.97 -0.78 3.35
CA GLY A 67 3.03 -0.82 2.35
C GLY A 67 2.62 -0.07 1.08
N ALA A 68 3.58 0.56 0.39
CA ALA A 68 3.38 1.04 -0.97
C ALA A 68 4.66 0.94 -1.81
N THR A 69 4.47 0.67 -3.09
CA THR A 69 5.53 0.59 -4.10
C THR A 69 5.08 1.37 -5.33
N ARG A 70 5.92 2.31 -5.77
CA ARG A 70 5.70 3.00 -7.04
C ARG A 70 6.21 2.11 -8.18
N VAL A 71 5.41 1.91 -9.22
CA VAL A 71 5.76 1.16 -10.42
C VAL A 71 5.76 2.12 -11.60
N GLY A 72 6.94 2.37 -12.17
CA GLY A 72 7.12 3.44 -13.14
C GLY A 72 6.91 4.83 -12.53
N GLU A 73 6.32 5.74 -13.28
CA GLU A 73 6.18 7.16 -12.86
C GLU A 73 4.88 7.46 -12.13
N ALA A 74 3.80 6.81 -12.55
CA ALA A 74 2.43 7.21 -12.21
C ALA A 74 1.66 6.16 -11.41
N ILE A 75 2.07 4.89 -11.43
CA ILE A 75 1.32 3.83 -10.78
C ILE A 75 1.89 3.58 -9.38
N VAL A 76 1.01 3.46 -8.40
CA VAL A 76 1.36 3.02 -7.05
C VAL A 76 0.56 1.76 -6.74
N VAL A 77 1.28 0.69 -6.40
CA VAL A 77 0.72 -0.50 -5.77
C VAL A 77 0.80 -0.30 -4.27
N MET A 78 -0.34 -0.28 -3.59
CA MET A 78 -0.39 -0.07 -2.15
C MET A 78 -1.23 -1.14 -1.47
N ARG A 79 -0.87 -1.41 -0.23
CA ARG A 79 -1.58 -2.33 0.65
C ARG A 79 -2.21 -1.53 1.77
N LEU A 80 -3.53 -1.63 1.85
CA LEU A 80 -4.32 -1.12 2.96
C LEU A 80 -4.57 -2.26 3.94
N ARG A 81 -4.71 -1.92 5.21
CA ARG A 81 -5.06 -2.86 6.28
C ARG A 81 -6.05 -2.19 7.21
N GLU A 82 -6.86 -2.98 7.90
CA GLU A 82 -7.60 -2.48 9.05
C GLU A 82 -6.65 -1.84 10.07
N ALA A 83 -7.07 -0.73 10.67
CA ALA A 83 -6.28 -0.12 11.72
C ALA A 83 -6.18 -1.05 12.92
N ALA A 84 -4.95 -1.37 13.31
CA ALA A 84 -4.69 -2.11 14.53
C ALA A 84 -4.69 -1.16 15.74
N ALA A 85 -4.96 -1.69 16.94
CA ALA A 85 -4.55 -0.99 18.15
C ALA A 85 -3.01 -0.87 18.16
N ALA A 86 -2.49 0.23 18.71
CA ALA A 86 -1.05 0.47 18.77
C ALA A 86 -0.35 -0.71 19.47
N GLY A 87 0.61 -1.34 18.79
CA GLY A 87 1.37 -2.49 19.30
C GLY A 87 0.68 -3.85 19.17
N ALA A 88 -0.55 -3.92 18.64
CA ALA A 88 -1.20 -5.20 18.35
C ALA A 88 -0.58 -5.89 17.13
N PRO A 89 -0.42 -7.23 17.15
CA PRO A 89 0.06 -7.96 15.99
C PRO A 89 -0.94 -7.85 14.82
N PRO A 90 -0.47 -7.85 13.57
CA PRO A 90 -1.34 -7.69 12.40
C PRO A 90 -2.11 -8.96 12.02
N ALA A 91 -1.90 -10.08 12.72
CA ALA A 91 -2.59 -11.33 12.48
C ALA A 91 -4.11 -11.15 12.66
N GLY A 92 -4.91 -11.70 11.74
CA GLY A 92 -6.37 -11.59 11.78
C GLY A 92 -6.96 -10.28 11.27
N LEU A 93 -6.15 -9.31 10.80
CA LEU A 93 -6.65 -8.07 10.20
C LEU A 93 -6.92 -8.25 8.70
N ALA A 94 -8.01 -7.63 8.22
CA ALA A 94 -8.27 -7.58 6.79
C ALA A 94 -7.27 -6.66 6.07
N GLU A 95 -6.85 -7.09 4.89
CA GLU A 95 -5.88 -6.42 4.02
C GLU A 95 -6.40 -6.39 2.58
N TRP A 96 -6.10 -5.29 1.88
CA TRP A 96 -6.48 -5.06 0.49
C TRP A 96 -5.29 -4.48 -0.27
N THR A 97 -4.97 -5.04 -1.43
CA THR A 97 -3.92 -4.53 -2.30
C THR A 97 -4.55 -3.89 -3.53
N TYR A 98 -4.21 -2.64 -3.78
CA TYR A 98 -4.70 -1.85 -4.92
C TYR A 98 -3.54 -1.40 -5.80
N ALA A 99 -3.77 -1.37 -7.11
CA ALA A 99 -3.01 -0.54 -8.04
C ALA A 99 -3.78 0.75 -8.28
N VAL A 100 -3.08 1.89 -8.24
CA VAL A 100 -3.67 3.22 -8.45
C VAL A 100 -2.85 3.97 -9.49
N ASP A 101 -3.51 4.55 -10.50
CA ASP A 101 -2.90 5.51 -11.43
C ASP A 101 -3.05 6.92 -10.86
N CYS A 102 -1.95 7.50 -10.41
CA CYS A 102 -1.92 8.83 -9.79
C CYS A 102 -2.14 10.00 -10.76
N ARG A 103 -2.39 9.74 -12.06
CA ARG A 103 -2.76 10.77 -13.04
C ARG A 103 -4.26 10.87 -13.23
N SER A 104 -4.96 9.75 -13.15
CA SER A 104 -6.39 9.63 -13.45
C SER A 104 -7.23 9.25 -12.23
N ASP A 105 -6.60 9.02 -11.08
CA ASP A 105 -7.18 8.49 -9.85
C ASP A 105 -7.92 7.16 -10.03
N GLN A 106 -7.66 6.45 -11.14
CA GLN A 106 -8.19 5.12 -11.36
C GLN A 106 -7.51 4.12 -10.44
N ALA A 107 -8.32 3.25 -9.83
CA ALA A 107 -7.85 2.23 -8.91
C ALA A 107 -8.43 0.87 -9.26
N ARG A 108 -7.61 -0.18 -9.12
CA ARG A 108 -7.98 -1.57 -9.31
C ARG A 108 -7.59 -2.40 -8.10
N LEU A 109 -8.53 -3.18 -7.57
CA LEU A 109 -8.24 -4.17 -6.54
C LEU A 109 -7.47 -5.35 -7.16
N LEU A 110 -6.29 -5.64 -6.61
CA LEU A 110 -5.45 -6.76 -7.02
C LEU A 110 -5.67 -8.01 -6.16
N GLY A 111 -6.01 -7.81 -4.89
CA GLY A 111 -6.29 -8.89 -3.96
C GLY A 111 -6.77 -8.38 -2.60
N ALA A 112 -7.48 -9.23 -1.87
CA ALA A 112 -7.94 -8.97 -0.51
C ALA A 112 -7.94 -10.27 0.29
N GLY A 113 -7.78 -10.17 1.61
CA GLY A 113 -7.77 -11.31 2.51
C GLY A 113 -7.44 -10.91 3.93
N VAL A 114 -7.21 -11.89 4.80
CA VAL A 114 -6.89 -11.68 6.21
C VAL A 114 -5.49 -12.21 6.47
N GLY A 115 -4.68 -11.49 7.25
CA GLY A 115 -3.35 -11.95 7.67
C GLY A 115 -2.29 -12.06 6.56
N ILE A 116 -2.56 -11.48 5.37
CA ILE A 116 -1.67 -11.55 4.20
C ILE A 116 -0.26 -11.02 4.54
N GLY A 117 -0.17 -9.90 5.25
CA GLY A 117 1.09 -9.30 5.66
C GLY A 117 1.82 -10.06 6.77
N ALA A 118 1.16 -11.03 7.41
CA ALA A 118 1.74 -11.93 8.43
C ALA A 118 2.25 -13.26 7.84
N GLY A 119 2.14 -13.46 6.51
CA GLY A 119 2.54 -14.70 5.86
C GLY A 119 1.53 -15.84 6.02
N GLU A 120 0.31 -15.54 6.47
CA GLU A 120 -0.76 -16.53 6.54
C GLU A 120 -1.29 -16.84 5.13
N PRO A 121 -1.70 -18.09 4.85
CA PRO A 121 -2.34 -18.43 3.58
C PRO A 121 -3.58 -17.55 3.39
N GLY A 122 -3.49 -16.59 2.46
CA GLY A 122 -4.59 -15.67 2.19
C GLY A 122 -5.87 -16.45 1.89
N ALA A 123 -6.92 -16.21 2.66
CA ALA A 123 -8.24 -16.73 2.34
C ALA A 123 -8.68 -16.21 0.96
N LEU A 124 -9.29 -17.07 0.15
CA LEU A 124 -9.80 -16.73 -1.18
C LEU A 124 -10.76 -15.51 -1.12
N PRO A 125 -10.84 -14.71 -2.20
CA PRO A 125 -11.30 -13.31 -2.21
C PRO A 125 -12.80 -13.06 -1.93
N SER A 126 -13.55 -14.02 -1.37
CA SER A 126 -15.00 -13.94 -1.20
C SER A 126 -15.49 -13.49 0.19
N ALA A 127 -14.61 -13.35 1.19
CA ALA A 127 -15.05 -13.10 2.57
C ALA A 127 -14.73 -11.69 3.12
N VAL A 128 -13.86 -10.91 2.47
CA VAL A 128 -13.44 -9.61 3.00
C VAL A 128 -14.13 -8.47 2.25
N SER A 129 -15.06 -7.81 2.94
CA SER A 129 -15.73 -6.62 2.42
C SER A 129 -14.72 -5.52 2.10
N ALA A 130 -14.86 -4.87 0.95
CA ALA A 130 -14.04 -3.72 0.63
C ALA A 130 -14.27 -2.60 1.65
N PRO A 131 -13.23 -1.86 2.08
CA PRO A 131 -13.39 -0.73 2.98
C PRO A 131 -14.19 0.37 2.28
N ALA A 132 -14.77 1.29 3.06
CA ALA A 132 -15.58 2.37 2.51
C ALA A 132 -14.83 3.18 1.45
N GLN A 133 -15.55 3.62 0.40
CA GLN A 133 -14.93 4.28 -0.76
C GLN A 133 -14.19 5.56 -0.39
N ALA A 134 -14.79 6.39 0.46
CA ALA A 134 -14.18 7.63 0.91
C ALA A 134 -12.85 7.38 1.62
N ASP A 135 -12.77 6.33 2.46
CA ASP A 135 -11.57 5.99 3.23
C ASP A 135 -10.43 5.52 2.31
N ARG A 136 -10.71 4.59 1.39
CA ARG A 136 -9.69 4.10 0.45
C ARG A 136 -9.23 5.18 -0.54
N THR A 137 -10.15 5.98 -1.11
CA THR A 137 -9.79 7.05 -2.04
C THR A 137 -8.92 8.12 -1.38
N ARG A 138 -9.18 8.44 -0.11
CA ARG A 138 -8.33 9.38 0.63
C ARG A 138 -6.91 8.84 0.79
N LEU A 139 -6.75 7.55 1.09
CA LEU A 139 -5.43 6.91 1.15
C LEU A 139 -4.73 6.83 -0.20
N PHE A 140 -5.49 6.60 -1.28
CA PHE A 140 -4.95 6.64 -2.63
C PHE A 140 -4.34 8.01 -2.94
N ALA A 141 -5.05 9.09 -2.60
CA ALA A 141 -4.58 10.45 -2.76
C ALA A 141 -3.31 10.73 -1.95
N LEU A 142 -3.23 10.27 -0.69
CA LEU A 142 -2.03 10.43 0.14
C LEU A 142 -0.82 9.71 -0.47
N ALA A 143 -0.98 8.43 -0.82
CA ALA A 143 0.08 7.64 -1.41
C ALA A 143 0.57 8.27 -2.74
N CYS A 144 -0.37 8.72 -3.58
CA CYS A 144 -0.05 9.40 -4.82
C CYS A 144 0.66 10.74 -4.60
N ALA A 145 0.21 11.57 -3.65
CA ALA A 145 0.84 12.85 -3.33
C ALA A 145 2.26 12.70 -2.76
N LYS A 146 2.51 11.60 -2.04
CA LYS A 146 3.80 11.34 -1.37
C LYS A 146 4.71 10.35 -2.11
N ARG A 147 4.30 9.87 -3.30
CA ARG A 147 4.98 8.79 -4.07
C ARG A 147 6.45 9.06 -4.44
N THR A 148 6.85 10.31 -4.51
CA THR A 148 8.25 10.71 -4.77
C THR A 148 8.95 11.15 -3.50
N ALA A 149 8.25 11.83 -2.60
CA ALA A 149 8.81 12.35 -1.36
C ALA A 149 9.17 11.24 -0.36
N CYS A 150 8.39 10.16 -0.29
CA CYS A 150 8.59 9.05 0.65
C CYS A 150 9.30 7.84 0.03
N GLN A 151 10.17 8.03 -0.96
CA GLN A 151 10.97 6.92 -1.46
C GLN A 151 11.99 6.47 -0.41
N LEU A 152 12.11 5.16 -0.19
CA LEU A 152 13.01 4.57 0.83
C LEU A 152 14.47 5.01 0.67
N ARG A 153 14.92 5.25 -0.56
CA ARG A 153 16.29 5.72 -0.85
C ARG A 153 16.58 7.16 -0.39
N ILE A 154 15.55 7.94 -0.07
CA ILE A 154 15.71 9.33 0.37
C ILE A 154 15.88 9.33 1.89
N LYS A 155 17.04 9.81 2.35
CA LYS A 155 17.34 9.96 3.78
C LYS A 155 16.40 11.00 4.43
N ALA A 156 15.94 10.73 5.65
CA ALA A 156 15.09 11.61 6.43
C ALA A 156 13.82 12.03 5.67
N ASN A 157 13.26 11.11 4.88
CA ASN A 157 12.04 11.39 4.13
C ASN A 157 10.85 11.58 5.09
N PRO A 158 9.80 12.32 4.69
CA PRO A 158 8.73 12.69 5.61
C PRO A 158 8.00 11.48 6.22
N CYS A 159 7.86 10.37 5.48
CA CYS A 159 7.22 9.17 6.02
C CYS A 159 8.12 8.46 7.06
N GLU A 160 9.42 8.32 6.77
CA GLU A 160 10.41 7.82 7.73
C GLU A 160 10.45 8.67 9.00
N ARG A 161 10.47 10.00 8.86
CA ARG A 161 10.53 10.94 10.00
C ARG A 161 9.33 10.80 10.91
N VAL A 162 8.13 10.68 10.35
CA VAL A 162 6.91 10.49 11.13
C VAL A 162 6.95 9.16 11.88
N ARG A 163 7.33 8.07 11.21
CA ARG A 163 7.47 6.76 11.84
C ARG A 163 8.51 6.76 12.95
N ALA A 164 9.68 7.38 12.72
CA ALA A 164 10.73 7.52 13.72
C ALA A 164 10.26 8.36 14.93
N ALA A 165 9.51 9.43 14.70
CA ALA A 165 8.93 10.24 15.77
C ALA A 165 7.92 9.44 16.62
N SER A 166 7.06 8.65 15.98
CA SER A 166 6.10 7.79 16.69
C SER A 166 6.80 6.72 17.53
N LEU A 167 7.84 6.07 16.99
CA LEU A 167 8.66 5.10 17.74
C LEU A 167 9.36 5.75 18.94
N ALA A 168 9.93 6.95 18.76
CA ALA A 168 10.54 7.70 19.86
C ALA A 168 9.52 8.11 20.93
N ALA A 169 8.28 8.43 20.55
CA ALA A 169 7.21 8.74 21.49
C ALA A 169 6.78 7.51 22.31
N LEU A 170 6.71 6.33 21.69
CA LEU A 170 6.43 5.06 22.38
C LEU A 170 7.53 4.71 23.38
N GLY A 171 8.81 4.83 23.00
CA GLY A 171 9.94 4.59 23.90
C GLY A 171 10.07 5.58 25.06
N ARG A 172 9.35 6.71 25.01
CA ARG A 172 9.29 7.72 26.06
C ARG A 172 8.07 7.60 26.98
N GLN A 173 7.15 6.67 26.73
CA GLN A 173 6.04 6.44 27.66
C GLN A 173 6.60 5.89 28.97
N PRO A 174 6.48 6.61 30.11
CA PRO A 174 6.85 6.05 31.39
C PRO A 174 6.00 4.81 31.62
N LEU A 175 6.63 3.72 32.08
CA LEU A 175 5.95 2.57 32.69
C LEU A 175 5.03 3.14 33.78
N ARG A 176 3.78 3.44 33.44
CA ARG A 176 2.76 3.76 34.43
C ARG A 176 2.57 2.47 35.20
N GLN A 177 3.23 2.42 36.36
CA GLN A 177 3.10 1.39 37.36
C GLN A 177 1.62 1.04 37.50
N ALA A 178 1.30 -0.22 37.24
CA ALA A 178 0.08 -0.82 37.74
C ALA A 178 0.07 -0.59 39.27
N ARG A 179 -0.95 0.13 39.73
CA ARG A 179 -1.38 0.13 41.13
C ARG A 179 -2.67 -0.66 41.21
#